data_AF-A0A377VSN8-F1
#
_entry.id   AF-A0A377VSN8-F1
#
_cell.length_a   1.000
_cell.length_b   1.000
_cell.length_c   1.000
_cell.angle_alpha   90.00
_cell.angle_beta   90.00
_cell.angle_gamma   90.00
#
_symmetry.space_group_name_H-M   'P 1'
#
loop_
_entity.id
_entity.type
_entity.pdbx_description
1 polymer ?
#
loop_
_entity_poly.entity_id
_entity_poly.type
_entity_poly.pdbx_seq_one_letter_code
_entity_poly.pdbx_strand_id
1 'polypeptide(L)'
;MGVNGAWHLADRLHFSLYTIVDMEFFDKKPDIIRAIVSQPDILLFTTMHGIAKIVDRYGDALRCRLALIEDGCYKIYQPKVASEAIKRTYQQNAAMCFHPQRPDICFSTDIRQGIFDAGTVVYWALQILAWLGFNTILVSGLDMTNFNQPRFYETQQEKLPSYLATKVDTLVMPSFAHAAQVLQQRQIRVINFSPESAVPDTIFEKVAFNEYFKSE
;
A
#
# COMPACT_ATOMS: atom_id res chain seq x y z
N MET A 1 5.47 -3.31 8.33
CA MET A 1 5.32 -2.01 7.63
C MET A 1 3.98 -1.42 8.03
N GLY A 2 3.93 -0.15 8.42
CA GLY A 2 2.68 0.57 8.64
C GLY A 2 2.19 1.24 7.36
N VAL A 3 0.87 1.38 7.20
CA VAL A 3 0.25 2.10 6.08
C VAL A 3 -0.80 3.08 6.60
N ASN A 4 -0.85 4.30 6.05
CA ASN A 4 -1.83 5.35 6.41
C ASN A 4 -2.09 5.47 7.93
N GLY A 5 -3.28 5.10 8.41
CA GLY A 5 -3.68 5.23 9.81
C GLY A 5 -3.17 4.14 10.76
N ALA A 6 -2.35 3.19 10.29
CA ALA A 6 -1.73 2.15 11.12
C ALA A 6 -0.98 2.70 12.35
N TRP A 7 -0.56 3.97 12.30
CA TRP A 7 0.10 4.69 13.37
C TRP A 7 -0.68 4.73 14.69
N HIS A 8 -2.01 4.56 14.68
CA HIS A 8 -2.79 4.45 15.93
C HIS A 8 -2.42 3.21 16.75
N LEU A 9 -1.66 2.28 16.17
CA LEU A 9 -1.11 1.12 16.86
C LEU A 9 0.32 1.35 17.36
N ALA A 10 0.89 2.56 17.23
CA ALA A 10 2.29 2.83 17.60
C ALA A 10 2.60 2.61 19.08
N ASP A 11 1.60 2.70 19.96
CA ASP A 11 1.76 2.38 21.40
C ASP A 11 1.95 0.87 21.66
N ARG A 12 1.65 0.04 20.67
CA ARG A 12 1.70 -1.44 20.76
C ARG A 12 2.66 -2.06 19.76
N LEU A 13 2.96 -1.36 18.66
CA LEU A 13 3.76 -1.85 17.56
C LEU A 13 4.87 -0.86 17.24
N HIS A 14 6.08 -1.39 17.09
CA HIS A 14 7.19 -0.62 16.54
C HIS A 14 7.17 -0.71 14.99
N PHE A 15 7.22 0.45 14.33
CA PHE A 15 7.30 0.52 12.87
C PHE A 15 8.69 0.93 12.42
N SER A 16 9.34 0.13 11.59
CA SER A 16 10.61 0.50 10.92
C SER A 16 10.42 0.88 9.45
N LEU A 17 9.33 0.42 8.82
CA LEU A 17 8.93 0.78 7.46
C LEU A 17 7.52 1.36 7.50
N TYR A 18 7.28 2.44 6.75
CA TYR A 18 5.96 3.07 6.67
C TYR A 18 5.66 3.52 5.24
N THR A 19 4.39 3.49 4.82
CA THR A 19 3.98 3.99 3.50
C THR A 19 2.76 4.89 3.59
N ILE A 20 2.86 6.08 3.01
CA ILE A 20 1.77 7.05 2.87
C ILE A 20 1.82 7.61 1.46
N VAL A 21 0.80 7.33 0.65
CA VAL A 21 0.68 7.86 -0.73
C VAL A 21 -0.63 8.61 -0.96
N ASP A 22 -1.54 8.57 0.02
CA ASP A 22 -2.80 9.30 0.01
C ASP A 22 -2.56 10.77 0.41
N MET A 23 -2.72 11.68 -0.54
CA MET A 23 -2.51 13.12 -0.29
C MET A 23 -3.61 13.73 0.58
N GLU A 24 -4.84 13.18 0.57
CA GLU A 24 -5.88 13.62 1.49
C GLU A 24 -5.51 13.24 2.94
N PHE A 25 -4.87 12.08 3.13
CA PHE A 25 -4.37 11.68 4.45
C PHE A 25 -3.34 12.67 4.99
N PHE A 26 -2.42 13.16 4.14
CA PHE A 26 -1.47 14.23 4.53
C PHE A 26 -2.17 15.52 4.97
N ASP A 27 -3.29 15.87 4.33
CA ASP A 27 -4.01 17.11 4.63
C ASP A 27 -4.94 16.97 5.83
N LYS A 28 -5.49 15.78 6.08
CA LYS A 28 -6.52 15.55 7.09
C LYS A 28 -6.00 14.98 8.40
N LYS A 29 -4.79 14.41 8.42
CA LYS A 29 -4.21 13.79 9.63
C LYS A 29 -2.82 14.38 9.96
N PRO A 30 -2.70 15.71 10.13
CA PRO A 30 -1.41 16.38 10.32
C PRO A 30 -0.64 15.87 11.54
N ASP A 31 -1.32 15.57 12.64
CA ASP A 31 -0.68 15.08 13.87
C ASP A 31 -0.03 13.71 13.68
N ILE A 32 -0.68 12.83 12.91
CA ILE A 32 -0.15 11.50 12.58
C ILE A 32 1.07 11.64 11.69
N ILE A 33 1.01 12.50 10.66
CA ILE A 33 2.17 12.75 9.81
C ILE A 33 3.34 13.26 10.64
N ARG A 34 3.11 14.27 11.50
CA ARG A 34 4.15 14.82 12.37
C ARG A 34 4.75 13.75 13.28
N ALA A 35 3.92 12.90 13.88
CA ALA A 35 4.39 11.83 14.76
C ALA A 35 5.27 10.82 14.01
N ILE A 36 4.87 10.40 12.81
CA ILE A 36 5.64 9.47 11.96
C ILE A 36 6.98 10.08 11.55
N VAL A 37 6.97 11.32 11.02
CA VAL A 37 8.21 11.94 10.53
C VAL A 37 9.21 12.26 11.64
N SER A 38 8.74 12.36 12.88
CA SER A 38 9.57 12.57 14.07
C SER A 38 10.33 11.31 14.52
N GLN A 39 10.06 10.14 13.93
CA GLN A 39 10.72 8.89 14.33
C GLN A 39 12.00 8.63 13.52
N PRO A 40 13.18 8.55 14.16
CA PRO A 40 14.44 8.31 13.45
C PRO A 40 14.54 6.91 12.82
N ASP A 41 13.86 5.92 13.41
CA ASP A 41 13.95 4.52 12.98
C ASP A 41 13.05 4.17 11.79
N ILE A 42 12.18 5.10 11.37
CA ILE A 42 11.26 4.90 10.25
C ILE A 42 11.95 5.22 8.92
N LEU A 43 11.84 4.28 7.98
CA LEU A 43 11.92 4.56 6.55
C LEU A 43 10.51 4.78 5.99
N LEU A 44 10.18 6.03 5.67
CA LEU A 44 8.89 6.44 5.13
C LEU A 44 8.94 6.48 3.60
N PHE A 45 8.18 5.58 2.98
CA PHE A 45 7.91 5.58 1.55
C PHE A 45 6.75 6.53 1.24
N THR A 46 7.00 7.53 0.41
CA THR A 46 5.96 8.47 -0.03
C THR A 46 6.30 9.07 -1.40
N THR A 47 5.31 9.73 -2.01
CA THR A 47 5.48 10.40 -3.31
C THR A 47 6.22 11.72 -3.17
N MET A 48 6.68 12.29 -4.29
CA MET A 48 7.31 13.62 -4.28
C MET A 48 6.40 14.69 -3.67
N HIS A 49 5.09 14.61 -3.93
CA HIS A 49 4.10 15.50 -3.30
C HIS A 49 4.06 15.31 -1.78
N GLY A 50 4.15 14.07 -1.30
CA GLY A 50 4.26 13.77 0.12
C GLY A 50 5.54 14.34 0.73
N ILE A 51 6.69 14.15 0.09
CA ILE A 51 7.97 14.74 0.52
C ILE A 51 7.87 16.26 0.59
N ALA A 52 7.35 16.90 -0.46
CA ALA A 52 7.17 18.35 -0.49
C ALA A 52 6.30 18.85 0.67
N LYS A 53 5.14 18.20 0.93
CA LYS A 53 4.28 18.53 2.09
C LYS A 53 4.98 18.32 3.43
N ILE A 54 5.80 17.28 3.56
CA ILE A 54 6.56 17.01 4.79
C ILE A 54 7.59 18.11 5.04
N VAL A 55 8.38 18.46 4.03
CA VAL A 55 9.42 19.49 4.16
C VAL A 55 8.81 20.85 4.45
N ASP A 56 7.72 21.21 3.75
CA ASP A 56 7.02 22.48 3.92
C ASP A 56 6.38 22.64 5.31
N ARG A 57 5.76 21.58 5.85
CA ARG A 57 4.95 21.66 7.08
C ARG A 57 5.66 21.16 8.35
N TYR A 58 6.62 20.25 8.21
CA TYR A 58 7.20 19.48 9.32
C TYR A 58 8.74 19.35 9.22
N GLY A 59 9.40 20.24 8.47
CA GLY A 59 10.86 20.19 8.30
C GLY A 59 11.64 20.28 9.62
N ASP A 60 11.10 20.98 10.62
CA ASP A 60 11.66 21.09 11.98
C ASP A 60 11.66 19.75 12.72
N ALA A 61 10.59 18.97 12.54
CA ALA A 61 10.33 17.69 13.19
C ALA A 61 10.86 16.50 12.38
N LEU A 62 11.29 16.70 11.14
CA LEU A 62 11.76 15.61 10.28
C LEU A 62 13.01 14.93 10.86
N ARG A 63 12.85 13.67 11.29
CA ARG A 63 13.92 12.79 11.78
C ARG A 63 13.95 11.45 11.06
N CYS A 64 12.82 11.00 10.51
CA CYS A 64 12.74 9.78 9.72
C CYS A 64 13.54 9.87 8.41
N ARG A 65 13.85 8.72 7.83
CA ARG A 65 14.40 8.64 6.47
C ARG A 65 13.26 8.63 5.46
N LEU A 66 13.42 9.39 4.37
CA LEU A 66 12.44 9.45 3.30
C LEU A 66 12.91 8.59 2.11
N ALA A 67 12.02 7.74 1.61
CA ALA A 67 12.18 7.00 0.36
C ALA A 67 11.16 7.51 -0.66
N LEU A 68 11.65 8.14 -1.73
CA LEU A 68 10.81 8.56 -2.83
C LEU A 68 10.33 7.33 -3.61
N ILE A 69 9.02 7.26 -3.82
CA ILE A 69 8.35 6.32 -4.72
C ILE A 69 7.39 7.09 -5.60
N GLU A 70 7.13 6.60 -6.81
CA GLU A 70 6.22 7.27 -7.74
C GLU A 70 5.19 6.29 -8.30
N ASP A 71 4.01 6.81 -8.60
CA ASP A 71 3.02 6.08 -9.37
C ASP A 71 3.55 5.96 -10.81
N GLY A 72 3.64 4.73 -11.33
CA GLY A 72 4.04 4.48 -12.71
C GLY A 72 3.18 5.23 -13.72
N CYS A 73 1.92 5.53 -13.40
CA CYS A 73 1.01 6.25 -14.29
C CYS A 73 1.01 7.77 -14.08
N TYR A 74 1.60 8.27 -12.99
CA TYR A 74 1.60 9.70 -12.61
C TYR A 74 2.97 10.16 -12.11
N LYS A 75 4.04 9.84 -12.85
CA LYS A 75 5.39 10.31 -12.54
C LYS A 75 5.47 11.82 -12.64
N ILE A 76 6.22 12.44 -11.73
CA ILE A 76 6.39 13.89 -11.70
C ILE A 76 7.13 14.35 -12.96
N TYR A 77 6.68 15.47 -13.52
CA TYR A 77 7.18 16.05 -14.78
C TYR A 77 7.07 15.12 -16.01
N GLN A 78 6.23 14.09 -15.95
CA GLN A 78 5.93 13.23 -17.10
C GLN A 78 4.43 13.26 -17.43
N PRO A 79 4.05 13.03 -18.69
CA PRO A 79 2.65 12.85 -19.04
C PRO A 79 2.04 11.69 -18.27
N LYS A 80 0.79 11.88 -17.82
CA LYS A 80 -0.01 10.80 -17.25
C LYS A 80 -0.14 9.66 -18.27
N VAL A 81 0.07 8.43 -17.81
CA VAL A 81 -0.23 7.22 -18.58
C VAL A 81 -1.70 6.85 -18.34
N ALA A 82 -2.50 6.83 -19.40
CA ALA A 82 -3.88 6.37 -19.33
C ALA A 82 -3.95 4.85 -19.09
N SER A 83 -5.01 4.36 -18.44
CA SER A 83 -5.13 2.96 -18.03
C SER A 83 -4.99 1.97 -19.20
N GLU A 84 -5.61 2.27 -20.33
CA GLU A 84 -5.53 1.52 -21.58
C GLU A 84 -4.12 1.52 -22.22
N ALA A 85 -3.29 2.49 -21.86
CA ALA A 85 -1.92 2.63 -22.37
C ALA A 85 -0.86 2.03 -21.44
N ILE A 86 -1.22 1.59 -20.22
CA ILE A 86 -0.27 1.06 -19.22
C ILE A 86 0.59 -0.05 -19.80
N LYS A 87 -0.02 -1.13 -20.31
CA LYS A 87 0.71 -2.25 -20.90
C LYS A 87 1.59 -1.81 -22.07
N ARG A 88 1.07 -1.01 -23.01
CA ARG A 88 1.85 -0.55 -24.17
C ARG A 88 3.08 0.26 -23.75
N THR A 89 2.93 1.10 -22.73
CA THR A 89 4.00 1.99 -22.23
C THR A 89 5.10 1.20 -21.54
N TYR A 90 4.73 0.17 -20.79
CA TYR A 90 5.65 -0.52 -19.87
C TYR A 90 6.02 -1.95 -20.29
N GLN A 91 5.49 -2.49 -21.38
CA GLN A 91 5.72 -3.88 -21.83
C GLN A 91 7.19 -4.26 -22.05
N GLN A 92 8.07 -3.30 -22.32
CA GLN A 92 9.51 -3.57 -22.51
C GLN A 92 10.29 -3.59 -21.19
N ASN A 93 9.65 -3.23 -20.07
CA ASN A 93 10.28 -3.23 -18.75
C ASN A 93 10.06 -4.58 -18.07
N ALA A 94 11.14 -5.36 -17.93
CA ALA A 94 11.11 -6.70 -17.35
C ALA A 94 10.64 -6.72 -15.88
N ALA A 95 10.66 -5.59 -15.18
CA ALA A 95 10.15 -5.50 -13.81
C ALA A 95 8.61 -5.41 -13.73
N MET A 96 7.92 -5.28 -14.87
CA MET A 96 6.48 -5.01 -14.94
C MET A 96 5.71 -6.29 -15.27
N CYS A 97 4.93 -6.77 -14.30
CA CYS A 97 4.10 -7.96 -14.48
C CYS A 97 2.66 -7.52 -14.76
N PHE A 98 2.18 -7.70 -15.99
CA PHE A 98 0.82 -7.30 -16.40
C PHE A 98 -0.20 -8.42 -16.21
N HIS A 99 -1.42 -8.08 -15.82
CA HIS A 99 -2.51 -9.05 -15.80
C HIS A 99 -2.80 -9.52 -17.24
N PRO A 100 -2.96 -10.84 -17.49
CA PRO A 100 -3.09 -11.38 -18.86
C PRO A 100 -4.24 -10.77 -19.67
N GLN A 101 -5.39 -10.55 -19.01
CA GLN A 101 -6.63 -10.07 -19.63
C GLN A 101 -7.01 -8.62 -19.25
N ARG A 102 -6.21 -7.93 -18.42
CA ARG A 102 -6.51 -6.60 -17.88
C ARG A 102 -5.28 -5.71 -18.04
N PRO A 103 -5.10 -5.08 -19.23
CA PRO A 103 -3.89 -4.31 -19.52
C PRO A 103 -3.70 -3.07 -18.64
N ASP A 104 -4.75 -2.68 -17.91
CA ASP A 104 -4.77 -1.64 -16.91
C ASP A 104 -4.22 -2.07 -15.53
N ILE A 105 -4.05 -3.38 -15.30
CA ILE A 105 -3.53 -3.93 -14.05
C ILE A 105 -2.08 -4.36 -14.25
N CYS A 106 -1.20 -3.84 -13.40
CA CYS A 106 0.22 -4.17 -13.40
C CYS A 106 0.73 -4.27 -11.96
N PHE A 107 1.68 -5.17 -11.72
CA PHE A 107 2.43 -5.29 -10.48
C PHE A 107 3.90 -5.00 -10.78
N SER A 108 4.46 -4.01 -10.10
CA SER A 108 5.89 -3.70 -10.20
C SER A 108 6.70 -4.59 -9.27
N THR A 109 7.75 -5.18 -9.83
CA THR A 109 8.73 -5.96 -9.08
C THR A 109 10.03 -5.20 -8.84
N ASP A 110 10.11 -3.95 -9.32
CA ASP A 110 11.17 -2.99 -9.05
C ASP A 110 10.57 -1.60 -8.87
N ILE A 111 10.41 -1.19 -7.60
CA ILE A 111 9.74 0.08 -7.27
C ILE A 111 10.47 1.32 -7.82
N ARG A 112 11.75 1.21 -8.17
CA ARG A 112 12.51 2.30 -8.81
C ARG A 112 12.00 2.64 -10.20
N GLN A 113 11.31 1.69 -10.84
CA GLN A 113 10.70 1.87 -12.16
C GLN A 113 9.30 2.48 -12.08
N GLY A 114 8.76 2.64 -10.87
CA GLY A 114 7.38 3.05 -10.59
C GLY A 114 6.60 1.93 -9.90
N ILE A 115 5.59 2.33 -9.12
CA ILE A 115 4.63 1.46 -8.45
C ILE A 115 3.26 1.66 -9.11
N PHE A 116 2.46 0.61 -9.25
CA PHE A 116 1.13 0.74 -9.84
C PHE A 116 0.07 0.82 -8.75
N ASP A 117 -0.79 1.81 -8.85
CA ASP A 117 -1.94 1.94 -7.94
C ASP A 117 -3.06 0.96 -8.31
N ALA A 118 -3.72 0.43 -7.27
CA ALA A 118 -4.93 -0.37 -7.42
C ALA A 118 -6.06 0.13 -6.50
N GLY A 119 -6.07 1.43 -6.17
CA GLY A 119 -7.06 2.03 -5.29
C GLY A 119 -6.87 1.75 -3.80
N THR A 120 -5.74 1.15 -3.40
CA THR A 120 -5.42 0.88 -1.99
C THR A 120 -3.91 0.93 -1.73
N VAL A 121 -3.52 1.58 -0.64
CA VAL A 121 -2.11 1.68 -0.21
C VAL A 121 -1.51 0.30 0.12
N VAL A 122 -2.33 -0.69 0.45
CA VAL A 122 -1.86 -2.08 0.66
C VAL A 122 -1.23 -2.63 -0.62
N TYR A 123 -1.74 -2.28 -1.80
CA TYR A 123 -1.19 -2.74 -3.07
C TYR A 123 0.20 -2.15 -3.35
N TRP A 124 0.42 -0.90 -2.95
CA TRP A 124 1.74 -0.28 -2.96
C TRP A 124 2.69 -0.99 -1.99
N ALA A 125 2.23 -1.25 -0.77
CA ALA A 125 3.01 -1.93 0.26
C ALA A 125 3.47 -3.33 -0.19
N LEU A 126 2.62 -4.10 -0.88
CA LEU A 126 3.00 -5.40 -1.44
C LEU A 126 4.14 -5.30 -2.46
N GLN A 127 4.09 -4.32 -3.38
CA GLN A 127 5.16 -4.09 -4.36
C GLN A 127 6.48 -3.67 -3.68
N ILE A 128 6.40 -2.80 -2.67
CA ILE A 128 7.56 -2.37 -1.89
C ILE A 128 8.19 -3.53 -1.13
N LEU A 129 7.39 -4.28 -0.37
CA LEU A 129 7.88 -5.40 0.44
C LEU A 129 8.48 -6.51 -0.44
N ALA A 130 7.85 -6.80 -1.58
CA ALA A 130 8.38 -7.76 -2.53
C ALA A 130 9.72 -7.32 -3.11
N TRP A 131 9.88 -6.04 -3.44
CA TRP A 131 11.14 -5.50 -3.94
C TRP A 131 12.24 -5.46 -2.87
N LEU A 132 11.88 -5.16 -1.62
CA LEU A 132 12.80 -5.20 -0.49
C LEU A 132 13.29 -6.63 -0.15
N GLY A 133 12.72 -7.66 -0.77
CA GLY A 133 13.17 -9.05 -0.66
C GLY A 133 12.51 -9.84 0.48
N PHE A 134 11.38 -9.38 1.03
CA PHE A 134 10.62 -10.17 1.99
C PHE A 134 10.01 -11.39 1.29
N ASN A 135 10.21 -12.57 1.87
CA ASN A 135 9.67 -13.85 1.36
C ASN A 135 8.36 -14.27 2.06
N THR A 136 8.02 -13.64 3.19
CA THR A 136 6.75 -13.82 3.90
C THR A 136 6.21 -12.46 4.29
N ILE A 137 4.97 -12.18 3.90
CA ILE A 137 4.24 -10.94 4.20
C ILE A 137 3.00 -11.32 5.00
N LEU A 138 3.00 -10.96 6.28
CA LEU A 138 1.85 -11.13 7.17
C LEU A 138 1.06 -9.82 7.20
N VAL A 139 -0.22 -9.88 6.83
CA VAL A 139 -1.10 -8.72 6.69
C VAL A 139 -2.16 -8.77 7.77
N SER A 140 -2.33 -7.68 8.51
CA SER A 140 -3.40 -7.50 9.50
C SER A 140 -4.21 -6.25 9.16
N GLY A 141 -5.54 -6.32 9.31
CA GLY A 141 -6.44 -5.21 9.00
C GLY A 141 -6.77 -5.07 7.50
N LEU A 142 -6.53 -6.12 6.70
CA LEU A 142 -7.00 -6.19 5.31
C LEU A 142 -8.39 -6.83 5.30
N ASP A 143 -9.40 -6.07 5.72
CA ASP A 143 -10.77 -6.59 5.82
C ASP A 143 -11.52 -6.45 4.50
N MET A 144 -11.37 -5.31 3.79
CA MET A 144 -12.10 -5.03 2.53
C MET A 144 -13.63 -5.16 2.67
N THR A 145 -14.15 -4.91 3.87
CA THR A 145 -15.58 -4.88 4.18
C THR A 145 -15.97 -3.51 4.74
N ASN A 146 -17.27 -3.27 4.95
CA ASN A 146 -17.78 -2.15 5.74
C ASN A 146 -17.27 -0.76 5.31
N PHE A 147 -17.13 -0.51 4.01
CA PHE A 147 -16.65 0.79 3.48
C PHE A 147 -17.49 2.00 3.90
N ASN A 148 -18.72 1.76 4.37
CA ASN A 148 -19.63 2.78 4.89
C ASN A 148 -19.42 3.08 6.38
N GLN A 149 -18.61 2.31 7.10
CA GLN A 149 -18.22 2.58 8.48
C GLN A 149 -16.89 3.35 8.55
N PRO A 150 -16.61 4.06 9.66
CA PRO A 150 -15.28 4.60 9.92
C PRO A 150 -14.24 3.50 9.90
N ARG A 151 -13.05 3.81 9.39
CA ARG A 151 -11.88 2.91 9.56
C ARG A 151 -11.56 2.79 11.06
N PHE A 152 -10.77 1.79 11.44
CA PHE A 152 -10.48 1.53 12.87
C PHE A 152 -9.87 2.74 13.63
N TYR A 153 -9.31 3.69 12.89
CA TYR A 153 -8.68 4.91 13.38
C TYR A 153 -9.50 6.19 13.13
N GLU A 154 -10.77 6.06 12.73
CA GLU A 154 -11.67 7.17 12.46
C GLU A 154 -12.88 7.10 13.40
N THR A 155 -13.43 8.26 13.72
CA THR A 155 -14.76 8.38 14.35
C THR A 155 -15.82 8.64 13.28
N GLN A 156 -17.11 8.55 13.63
CA GLN A 156 -18.19 8.91 12.69
C GLN A 156 -18.10 10.38 12.25
N GLN A 157 -17.61 11.29 13.12
CA GLN A 157 -17.43 12.70 12.76
C GLN A 157 -16.21 12.95 11.87
N GLU A 158 -15.18 12.10 11.94
CA GLU A 158 -13.89 12.29 11.27
C GLU A 158 -13.67 11.34 10.09
N LYS A 159 -14.73 10.63 9.69
CA LYS A 159 -14.67 9.67 8.59
C LYS A 159 -14.28 10.38 7.30
N LEU A 160 -13.22 9.90 6.66
CA LEU A 160 -12.80 10.41 5.36
C LEU A 160 -13.59 9.75 4.22
N PRO A 161 -13.83 10.47 3.11
CA PRO A 161 -14.40 9.87 1.92
C PRO A 161 -13.53 8.69 1.46
N SER A 162 -14.18 7.65 0.94
CA SER A 162 -13.49 6.47 0.43
C SER A 162 -14.11 6.09 -0.90
N TYR A 163 -13.31 6.14 -1.95
CA TYR A 163 -13.66 5.63 -3.27
C TYR A 163 -13.41 4.13 -3.39
N LEU A 164 -12.99 3.47 -2.31
CA LEU A 164 -12.66 2.06 -2.32
C LEU A 164 -13.88 1.21 -2.71
N ALA A 165 -15.04 1.51 -2.14
CA ALA A 165 -16.30 0.78 -2.39
C ALA A 165 -16.65 0.67 -3.88
N THR A 166 -16.36 1.70 -4.68
CA THR A 166 -16.70 1.72 -6.12
C THR A 166 -15.67 1.00 -6.98
N LYS A 167 -14.49 0.68 -6.42
CA LYS A 167 -13.35 0.09 -7.12
C LYS A 167 -13.00 -1.33 -6.67
N VAL A 168 -13.62 -1.83 -5.60
CA VAL A 168 -13.24 -3.13 -5.01
C VAL A 168 -13.34 -4.26 -6.02
N ASP A 169 -14.51 -4.43 -6.64
CA ASP A 169 -14.73 -5.56 -7.55
C ASP A 169 -14.07 -5.35 -8.93
N THR A 170 -13.92 -4.09 -9.36
CA THR A 170 -13.48 -3.75 -10.72
C THR A 170 -11.97 -3.59 -10.85
N LEU A 171 -11.29 -3.21 -9.76
CA LEU A 171 -9.85 -2.91 -9.73
C LEU A 171 -9.14 -3.64 -8.59
N VAL A 172 -9.58 -3.49 -7.34
CA VAL A 172 -8.81 -3.95 -6.18
C VAL A 172 -8.68 -5.48 -6.14
N MET A 173 -9.81 -6.21 -6.22
CA MET A 173 -9.82 -7.67 -6.15
C MET A 173 -9.08 -8.31 -7.34
N PRO A 174 -9.32 -7.90 -8.60
CA PRO A 174 -8.51 -8.37 -9.72
C PRO A 174 -7.01 -8.06 -9.57
N SER A 175 -6.66 -6.90 -9.02
CA SER A 175 -5.27 -6.53 -8.78
C SER A 175 -4.62 -7.38 -7.70
N PHE A 176 -5.32 -7.66 -6.59
CA PHE A 176 -4.82 -8.58 -5.57
C PHE A 176 -4.68 -10.01 -6.09
N ALA A 177 -5.64 -10.51 -6.86
CA ALA A 177 -5.53 -11.83 -7.49
C ALA A 177 -4.29 -11.91 -8.39
N HIS A 178 -4.01 -10.86 -9.16
CA HIS A 178 -2.80 -10.76 -9.98
C HIS A 178 -1.53 -10.70 -9.12
N ALA A 179 -1.51 -9.87 -8.08
CA ALA A 179 -0.37 -9.79 -7.17
C ALA A 179 -0.08 -11.13 -6.51
N ALA A 180 -1.10 -11.86 -6.06
CA ALA A 180 -0.93 -13.19 -5.48
C ALA A 180 -0.20 -14.13 -6.44
N GLN A 181 -0.57 -14.14 -7.72
CA GLN A 181 0.10 -14.94 -8.75
C GLN A 181 1.57 -14.52 -8.95
N VAL A 182 1.83 -13.21 -9.06
CA VAL A 182 3.19 -12.68 -9.23
C VAL A 182 4.08 -12.98 -8.01
N LEU A 183 3.54 -12.83 -6.81
CA LEU A 183 4.24 -13.10 -5.55
C LEU A 183 4.52 -14.60 -5.38
N GLN A 184 3.55 -15.45 -5.70
CA GLN A 184 3.71 -16.91 -5.67
C GLN A 184 4.82 -17.37 -6.63
N GLN A 185 4.85 -16.85 -7.86
CA GLN A 185 5.92 -17.14 -8.83
C GLN A 185 7.31 -16.73 -8.33
N ARG A 186 7.36 -15.75 -7.42
CA ARG A 186 8.58 -15.26 -6.75
C ARG A 186 8.84 -15.91 -5.40
N GLN A 187 8.08 -16.94 -5.04
CA GLN A 187 8.19 -17.65 -3.76
C GLN A 187 7.99 -16.73 -2.55
N ILE A 188 7.16 -15.69 -2.70
CA ILE A 188 6.76 -14.77 -1.63
C ILE A 188 5.36 -15.19 -1.14
N ARG A 189 5.27 -15.59 0.13
CA ARG A 189 4.01 -15.93 0.78
C ARG A 189 3.32 -14.69 1.30
N VAL A 190 2.01 -14.59 1.10
CA VAL A 190 1.17 -13.54 1.70
C VAL A 190 0.07 -14.20 2.51
N ILE A 191 -0.01 -13.84 3.79
CA ILE A 191 -0.97 -14.40 4.74
C ILE A 191 -1.77 -13.25 5.34
N ASN A 192 -3.09 -13.35 5.28
CA ASN A 192 -4.02 -12.40 5.85
C ASN A 192 -4.54 -12.90 7.21
N PHE A 193 -4.29 -12.13 8.26
CA PHE A 193 -4.73 -12.39 9.62
C PHE A 193 -6.16 -11.92 9.92
N SER A 194 -6.87 -11.39 8.91
CA SER A 194 -8.30 -11.09 8.97
C SER A 194 -9.11 -12.27 8.39
N PRO A 195 -9.56 -13.26 9.20
CA PRO A 195 -10.33 -14.40 8.69
C PRO A 195 -11.64 -13.98 8.01
N GLU A 196 -12.30 -12.95 8.56
CA GLU A 196 -13.54 -12.37 8.04
C GLU A 196 -13.33 -11.39 6.87
N SER A 197 -12.13 -11.33 6.30
CA SER A 197 -11.84 -10.47 5.15
C SER A 197 -12.68 -10.82 3.93
N ALA A 198 -13.14 -9.82 3.18
CA ALA A 198 -13.75 -10.01 1.87
C ALA A 198 -12.73 -10.44 0.80
N VAL A 199 -11.42 -10.29 1.04
CA VAL A 199 -10.40 -10.85 0.14
C VAL A 199 -10.48 -12.36 0.23
N PRO A 200 -10.73 -13.10 -0.86
CA PRO A 200 -10.80 -14.56 -0.82
C PRO A 200 -9.50 -15.22 -0.36
N ASP A 201 -9.62 -16.38 0.28
CA ASP A 201 -8.50 -17.26 0.65
C ASP A 201 -7.72 -17.76 -0.58
N THR A 202 -8.38 -17.86 -1.73
CA THR A 202 -7.76 -18.14 -3.04
C THR A 202 -6.83 -17.03 -3.53
N ILE A 203 -6.91 -15.82 -2.96
CA ILE A 203 -6.00 -14.72 -3.24
C ILE A 203 -4.88 -14.68 -2.20
N PHE A 204 -5.22 -14.55 -0.91
CA PHE A 204 -4.24 -14.58 0.18
C PHE A 204 -4.69 -15.59 1.23
N GLU A 205 -3.78 -16.49 1.62
CA GLU A 205 -4.01 -17.48 2.68
C GLU A 205 -4.56 -16.78 3.92
N LYS A 206 -5.63 -17.30 4.53
CA LYS A 206 -6.20 -16.74 5.75
C LYS A 206 -5.89 -17.63 6.93
N VAL A 207 -5.33 -17.05 7.98
CA VAL A 207 -5.00 -17.76 9.22
C VAL A 207 -5.32 -16.84 10.39
N ALA A 208 -5.97 -17.31 11.45
CA ALA A 208 -6.12 -16.46 12.63
C ALA A 208 -4.75 -16.19 13.27
N PHE A 209 -4.51 -14.96 13.74
CA PHE A 209 -3.23 -14.56 14.35
C PHE A 209 -2.75 -15.57 15.41
N ASN A 210 -3.65 -15.97 16.32
CA ASN A 210 -3.34 -16.91 17.40
C ASN A 210 -3.05 -18.33 16.92
N GLU A 211 -3.50 -18.71 15.72
CA GLU A 211 -3.25 -20.04 15.16
C GLU A 211 -1.88 -20.09 14.50
N TYR A 212 -1.52 -19.05 13.74
CA TYR A 212 -0.24 -18.94 13.04
C TYR A 212 0.96 -19.07 13.99
N PHE A 213 0.93 -18.35 15.12
CA PHE A 213 2.03 -18.36 16.10
C PHE A 213 1.97 -19.50 17.13
N LYS A 214 0.95 -20.37 17.09
CA LYS A 214 0.94 -21.61 17.88
C LYS A 214 1.66 -22.76 17.19
N SER A 215 1.85 -22.65 15.88
CA SER A 215 2.46 -23.68 15.03
C SER A 215 3.95 -23.45 14.71
N GLU A 216 4.57 -22.41 15.28
CA GLU A 216 6.02 -22.15 15.21
C GLU A 216 6.76 -22.57 16.49
#